data_AF-A0A8X6J0M6-F1
#
_entry.id   AF-A0A8X6J0M6-F1
#
_cell.length_a   1.000
_cell.length_b   1.000
_cell.length_c   1.000
_cell.angle_alpha   90.00
_cell.angle_beta   90.00
_cell.angle_gamma   90.00
#
_symmetry.space_group_name_H-M   'P 1'
#
loop_
_entity.id
_entity.type
_entity.pdbx_description
1 polymer ?
#
loop_
_entity_poly.entity_id
_entity_poly.type
_entity_poly.pdbx_seq_one_letter_code
_entity_poly.pdbx_strand_id
1 'polypeptide(L)' 'MPVIDIVDKTTQIIEVDRHVSSRSIDQKVKIEYRTVLNNLHKAGFKKKLDVWVPHQFSINMMDQISSFKAPTKKEKN' A
#
# COMPACT_ATOMS: atom_id res chain seq x y z
N MET A 1 -9.89 -13.69 -16.55
CA MET A 1 -10.02 -12.87 -15.33
C MET A 1 -10.28 -11.43 -15.75
N PRO A 2 -11.23 -10.73 -15.12
CA PRO A 2 -11.40 -9.29 -15.34
C PRO A 2 -10.17 -8.54 -14.79
N VAL A 3 -9.78 -7.46 -15.45
CA VAL A 3 -8.58 -6.66 -15.11
C VAL A 3 -8.63 -6.13 -13.68
N ILE A 4 -9.84 -5.82 -13.18
CA ILE A 4 -10.06 -5.30 -11.82
C ILE A 4 -9.62 -6.29 -10.74
N ASP A 5 -9.93 -7.58 -10.92
CA ASP A 5 -9.64 -8.65 -9.96
C ASP A 5 -8.13 -8.87 -9.79
N ILE A 6 -7.35 -8.62 -10.85
CA ILE A 6 -5.89 -8.75 -10.80
C ILE A 6 -5.25 -7.59 -10.03
N VAL A 7 -5.76 -6.36 -10.21
CA VAL A 7 -5.29 -5.19 -9.47
C VAL A 7 -5.58 -5.37 -7.97
N ASP A 8 -6.80 -5.76 -7.63
CA ASP A 8 -7.22 -5.96 -6.24
C ASP A 8 -6.38 -7.02 -5.52
N LYS A 9 -6.12 -8.16 -6.17
CA LYS A 9 -5.25 -9.22 -5.63
C LYS A 9 -3.81 -8.76 -5.40
N THR A 10 -3.24 -7.99 -6.32
CA THR A 10 -1.88 -7.45 -6.14
C THR A 10 -1.81 -6.44 -5.00
N THR A 11 -2.84 -5.60 -4.85
CA THR A 11 -2.93 -4.60 -3.79
C THR A 11 -3.13 -5.25 -2.41
N GLN A 12 -4.00 -6.24 -2.28
CA GLN A 12 -4.20 -6.96 -1.01
C GLN A 12 -2.91 -7.60 -0.49
N ILE A 13 -2.06 -8.16 -1.37
CA ILE A 13 -0.80 -8.77 -0.95
C ILE A 13 0.14 -7.73 -0.31
N ILE A 14 0.22 -6.51 -0.87
CA ILE A 14 1.08 -5.45 -0.34
C ILE A 14 0.49 -4.77 0.89
N GLU A 15 -0.84 -4.76 1.04
CA GLU A 15 -1.51 -4.28 2.26
C GLU A 15 -1.21 -5.19 3.46
N VAL A 16 -1.11 -6.51 3.22
CA VAL A 16 -0.72 -7.50 4.23
C VAL A 16 0.79 -7.46 4.49
N ASP A 17 1.61 -7.44 3.45
CA ASP A 17 3.07 -7.40 3.56
C ASP A 17 3.67 -6.37 2.59
N ARG A 18 3.99 -5.19 3.13
CA ARG A 18 4.60 -4.10 2.35
C ARG A 18 6.04 -4.38 1.90
N HIS A 19 6.70 -5.42 2.43
CA HIS A 19 8.10 -5.73 2.11
C HIS A 19 8.22 -6.78 1.01
N VAL A 20 7.09 -7.39 0.63
CA VAL A 20 7.02 -8.42 -0.39
C VAL A 20 7.69 -7.99 -1.70
N SER A 21 8.50 -8.89 -2.26
CA SER A 21 9.13 -8.68 -3.56
C SER A 21 8.11 -8.79 -4.69
N SER A 22 8.28 -8.02 -5.77
CA SER A 22 7.39 -8.13 -6.94
C SER A 22 7.41 -9.53 -7.55
N ARG A 23 8.54 -10.25 -7.44
CA ARG A 23 8.65 -11.66 -7.85
C ARG A 23 7.79 -12.57 -6.99
N SER A 24 7.76 -12.36 -5.67
CA SER A 24 6.87 -13.15 -4.82
C SER A 24 5.39 -12.89 -5.11
N ILE A 25 5.04 -11.66 -5.53
CA ILE A 25 3.68 -11.33 -5.99
C ILE A 25 3.37 -12.03 -7.32
N ASP A 26 4.29 -11.99 -8.29
CA ASP A 26 4.11 -12.59 -9.61
C ASP A 26 3.83 -14.11 -9.51
N GLN A 27 4.55 -14.81 -8.62
CA GLN A 27 4.37 -16.24 -8.33
C GLN A 27 3.04 -16.54 -7.64
N LYS A 28 2.64 -15.71 -6.66
CA LYS A 28 1.39 -15.89 -5.91
C LYS A 28 0.15 -15.66 -6.79
N VAL A 29 0.18 -14.61 -7.61
CA VAL A 29 -0.96 -14.21 -8.44
C VAL A 29 -0.92 -14.88 -9.83
N LYS A 30 0.19 -15.55 -10.18
CA LYS A 30 0.44 -16.21 -11.47
C LYS A 30 0.27 -15.27 -12.67
N ILE A 31 0.81 -14.07 -12.54
CA ILE A 31 0.81 -13.04 -13.59
C ILE A 31 2.22 -12.57 -13.89
N GLU A 32 2.43 -11.95 -15.03
CA GLU A 32 3.76 -11.47 -15.42
C GLU A 32 4.24 -10.32 -14.51
N TYR A 33 5.54 -10.30 -14.18
CA TYR A 33 6.18 -9.26 -13.37
C TYR A 33 5.85 -7.83 -13.83
N ARG A 34 5.86 -7.59 -15.15
CA ARG A 34 5.54 -6.27 -15.72
C ARG A 34 4.09 -5.85 -15.44
N THR A 35 3.18 -6.83 -15.40
CA THR A 35 1.77 -6.61 -15.06
C THR A 35 1.61 -6.27 -13.58
N VAL A 36 2.35 -6.93 -12.67
CA VAL A 36 2.39 -6.56 -11.24
C VAL A 36 2.78 -5.10 -11.07
N LEU A 37 3.88 -4.66 -11.69
CA LEU A 37 4.34 -3.27 -11.58
C LEU A 37 3.32 -2.26 -12.11
N ASN A 38 2.73 -2.54 -13.27
CA ASN A 38 1.70 -1.67 -13.86
C ASN A 38 0.47 -1.56 -12.98
N ASN A 39 0.04 -2.68 -12.37
CA ASN A 39 -1.12 -2.71 -11.48
C ASN A 39 -0.86 -1.90 -10.20
N LEU A 40 0.29 -2.11 -9.56
CA LEU A 40 0.68 -1.37 -8.36
C LEU A 40 0.82 0.13 -8.65
N HIS A 41 1.40 0.49 -9.80
CA HIS A 41 1.47 1.90 -10.21
C HIS A 41 0.07 2.51 -10.42
N LYS A 42 -0.85 1.79 -11.09
CA LYS A 42 -2.25 2.23 -11.28
C LYS A 42 -3.01 2.35 -9.97
N ALA A 43 -2.75 1.45 -9.02
CA ALA A 43 -3.29 1.51 -7.66
C ALA A 43 -2.63 2.59 -6.80
N GLY A 44 -1.66 3.33 -7.33
CA GLY A 44 -1.00 4.41 -6.63
C GLY A 44 0.01 3.93 -5.60
N PHE A 45 0.70 2.82 -5.83
CA PHE A 45 1.81 2.35 -5.00
C PHE A 45 3.15 2.46 -5.73
N LYS A 46 4.22 2.76 -4.98
CA LYS A 46 5.60 2.76 -5.45
C LYS A 46 6.49 2.01 -4.46
N LYS A 47 7.55 1.37 -4.96
CA LYS A 47 8.55 0.70 -4.10
C LYS A 47 9.66 1.68 -3.72
N LYS A 48 10.00 1.77 -2.44
CA LYS A 48 11.09 2.61 -1.91
C LYS A 48 11.85 1.82 -0.86
N LEU A 49 13.17 1.65 -1.03
CA LEU A 49 14.07 0.94 -0.09
C LEU A 49 13.45 -0.39 0.40
N ASP A 50 12.91 -1.18 -0.53
CA ASP A 50 12.21 -2.46 -0.31
C ASP A 50 10.79 -2.42 0.28
N VAL A 51 10.24 -1.24 0.57
CA VAL A 51 8.87 -1.09 1.08
C VAL A 51 7.94 -0.51 0.01
N TRP A 52 6.78 -1.11 -0.19
CA TRP A 52 5.67 -0.54 -0.95
C TRP A 52 4.99 0.57 -0.17
N VAL A 53 4.96 1.77 -0.75
CA VAL A 53 4.33 2.95 -0.15
C VAL A 53 3.30 3.55 -1.11
N PRO A 54 2.19 4.08 -0.60
CA PRO A 54 1.28 4.90 -1.41
C PRO A 54 2.04 6.08 -2.05
N HIS A 55 1.85 6.25 -3.35
CA HIS A 55 2.34 7.34 -4.17
C HIS A 55 1.58 8.64 -3.86
N GLN A 56 0.27 8.56 -3.65
CA GLN A 56 -0.56 9.67 -3.18
C GLN A 56 -0.93 9.45 -1.71
N PHE A 57 -0.50 10.38 -0.86
CA PHE A 57 -1.04 10.55 0.48
C PHE A 57 -2.42 11.22 0.33
N SER A 58 -3.51 10.45 0.34
CA SER A 58 -4.84 11.06 0.40
C SER A 58 -5.09 11.64 1.79
N ILE A 59 -5.89 12.71 1.85
CA ILE A 59 -6.21 13.51 3.04
C ILE A 59 -6.64 12.63 4.24
N ASN A 60 -7.28 11.49 3.97
CA ASN A 60 -7.73 10.52 4.97
C ASN A 60 -6.61 9.93 5.85
N MET A 61 -5.36 9.88 5.37
CA MET A 61 -4.23 9.41 6.19
C MET A 61 -3.67 10.50 7.11
N MET A 62 -3.82 11.79 6.76
CA MET A 62 -3.50 12.88 7.69
C MET A 62 -4.49 12.93 8.86
N ASP A 63 -5.77 12.64 8.63
CA ASP A 63 -6.76 12.54 9.70
C ASP A 63 -6.44 11.40 10.68
N GLN A 64 -5.93 10.26 10.19
CA GLN A 64 -5.44 9.18 11.05
C GLN A 64 -4.16 9.54 11.83
N ILE A 65 -3.25 10.33 11.26
CA ILE A 65 -2.05 10.81 11.99
C ILE A 65 -2.44 11.88 13.02
N SER A 66 -3.46 12.69 12.74
CA SER A 66 -4.01 13.70 13.63
C SER A 66 -4.59 13.07 14.91
N SER A 67 -5.30 11.95 14.80
CA SER A 67 -5.79 11.22 15.97
C SER A 67 -4.66 10.67 16.86
N PHE A 68 -3.50 10.37 16.26
CA PHE A 68 -2.29 9.96 16.99
C PHE A 68 -1.54 11.12 17.66
N LYS A 69 -1.81 12.37 17.26
CA LYS A 69 -1.08 13.57 17.70
C LYS A 69 -1.81 14.40 18.76
N ALA A 70 -2.87 13.90 19.38
CA ALA A 70 -3.53 14.62 20.47
C ALA A 70 -2.63 14.65 21.73
N PRO A 71 -2.14 15.81 22.18
CA PRO A 71 -1.45 15.90 23.46
C PRO A 71 -2.48 15.72 24.58
N THR A 72 -2.28 14.71 25.43
CA THR A 72 -3.02 14.58 26.69
C THR A 72 -2.67 15.76 27.59
N LYS A 73 -3.48 16.82 27.56
CA LYS A 73 -3.45 17.85 28.61
C LYS A 73 -4.18 17.31 29.84
N LYS A 74 -3.41 16.79 30.79
CA LYS A 74 -3.71 16.71 32.22
C LYS A 74 -2.49 17.33 32.91
N GLU A 75 -2.56 18.20 33.90
CA GLU A 75 -3.64 18.64 34.77
C GLU A 75 -3.21 19.98 35.40
N LYS A 76 -4.19 20.67 35.96
CA LYS A 76 -4.13 21.96 36.62
C LYS A 76 -3.11 21.95 37.78
N ASN A 77 -2.37 23.04 37.92
CA ASN A 77 -1.90 23.52 39.22
C ASN A 77 -1.96 25.04 39.22
#